data_AF-A0A357VT55-F1
#
_entry.id   AF-A0A357VT55-F1
#
_cell.length_a   1.000
_cell.length_b   1.000
_cell.length_c   1.000
_cell.angle_alpha   90.00
_cell.angle_beta   90.00
_cell.angle_gamma   90.00
#
_symmetry.space_group_name_H-M   'P 1'
#
loop_
_entity.id
_entity.type
_entity.pdbx_description
1 polymer ?
#
loop_
_entity_poly.entity_id
_entity_poly.type
_entity_poly.pdbx_seq_one_letter_code
_entity_poly.pdbx_strand_id
1 'polypeptide(L)'
;PILVGEGVIAISKKKNVDENDLRTVKEILKSVGKVYLVEEDMMDAITALSGSGPAYEIGRVEALSDGGVLMGLPRELSTEFAARTLLGASRMVLETQKHPGELKDMVTSPGGTAIKGIEVLESRGLRGILMDAVKEATIRSKELNSQRGVDVD
;
A
#
# COMPACT_ATOMS: atom_id res chain seq x y z
N PRO A 1 -1.40 -7.59 6.06
CA PRO A 1 -2.21 -6.79 7.01
C PRO A 1 -3.51 -7.47 7.52
N ILE A 2 -3.98 -8.53 6.86
CA ILE A 2 -5.13 -9.35 7.31
C ILE A 2 -5.07 -9.73 8.80
N LEU A 3 -3.87 -10.06 9.33
CA LEU A 3 -3.68 -10.44 10.73
C LEU A 3 -4.13 -9.36 11.75
N VAL A 4 -4.23 -8.10 11.33
CA VAL A 4 -4.67 -6.98 12.16
C VAL A 4 -5.97 -6.35 11.66
N GLY A 5 -6.72 -7.03 10.79
CA GLY A 5 -8.02 -6.57 10.28
C GLY A 5 -7.95 -5.48 9.20
N GLU A 6 -6.75 -5.04 8.81
CA GLU A 6 -6.54 -3.98 7.82
C GLU A 6 -6.25 -4.54 6.41
N GLY A 7 -6.82 -5.71 6.09
CA GLY A 7 -6.67 -6.31 4.77
C GLY A 7 -7.33 -5.46 3.67
N VAL A 8 -6.70 -5.38 2.50
CA VAL A 8 -7.34 -4.97 1.25
C VAL A 8 -7.55 -6.23 0.43
N ILE A 9 -8.81 -6.55 0.12
CA ILE A 9 -9.17 -7.81 -0.52
C ILE A 9 -9.95 -7.48 -1.79
N ALA A 10 -9.37 -7.76 -2.94
CA ALA A 10 -10.06 -7.65 -4.21
C ALA A 10 -10.65 -9.00 -4.61
N ILE A 11 -11.88 -8.96 -5.11
CA ILE A 11 -12.55 -10.09 -5.72
C ILE A 11 -13.10 -9.66 -7.08
N SER A 12 -13.13 -10.59 -8.01
CA SER A 12 -13.79 -10.46 -9.31
C SER A 12 -14.92 -11.49 -9.41
N LYS A 13 -15.92 -11.20 -10.24
CA LYS A 13 -17.08 -12.08 -10.41
C LYS A 13 -17.15 -12.56 -11.85
N LYS A 14 -17.12 -13.89 -12.06
CA LYS A 14 -17.47 -14.48 -13.36
C LYS A 14 -18.99 -14.44 -13.58
N LYS A 15 -19.42 -14.39 -14.84
CA LYS A 15 -20.84 -14.26 -15.23
C LYS A 15 -21.74 -15.38 -14.70
N ASN A 16 -21.19 -16.57 -14.46
CA ASN A 16 -21.89 -17.76 -14.00
C ASN A 16 -21.96 -17.90 -12.47
N VAL A 17 -21.42 -16.94 -11.70
CA VAL A 17 -21.54 -16.90 -10.24
C VAL A 17 -22.82 -16.13 -9.88
N ASP A 18 -23.64 -16.66 -8.98
CA ASP A 18 -24.85 -15.97 -8.53
C ASP A 18 -24.55 -14.91 -7.44
N GLU A 19 -25.55 -14.11 -7.09
CA GLU A 19 -25.39 -13.06 -6.06
C GLU A 19 -25.32 -13.62 -4.63
N ASN A 20 -25.85 -14.81 -4.37
CA ASN A 20 -25.80 -15.43 -3.04
C ASN A 20 -24.40 -15.95 -2.72
N ASP A 21 -23.75 -16.58 -3.70
CA ASP A 21 -22.37 -17.01 -3.60
C ASP A 21 -21.44 -15.81 -3.39
N LEU A 22 -21.61 -14.76 -4.22
CA LEU A 22 -20.82 -13.54 -4.09
C LEU A 22 -21.02 -12.86 -2.74
N ARG A 23 -22.26 -12.81 -2.22
CA ARG A 23 -22.55 -12.26 -0.90
C ARG A 23 -21.86 -13.07 0.19
N THR A 24 -21.96 -14.40 0.14
CA THR A 24 -21.34 -15.30 1.12
C THR A 24 -19.82 -15.09 1.17
N VAL A 25 -19.17 -15.05 0.01
CA VAL A 25 -17.73 -14.78 -0.09
C VAL A 25 -17.38 -13.40 0.49
N LYS A 26 -18.14 -12.36 0.15
CA LYS A 26 -17.94 -11.00 0.70
C LYS A 26 -18.08 -10.98 2.22
N GLU A 27 -19.06 -11.67 2.79
CA GLU A 27 -19.29 -11.71 4.24
C GLU A 27 -18.12 -12.38 4.98
N ILE A 28 -17.61 -13.49 4.44
CA ILE A 28 -16.44 -14.17 4.99
C ILE A 28 -15.22 -13.24 4.96
N LEU A 29 -14.93 -12.64 3.80
CA LEU A 29 -13.72 -11.83 3.60
C LEU A 29 -13.76 -10.49 4.35
N LYS A 30 -14.96 -9.93 4.63
CA LYS A 30 -15.11 -8.71 5.43
C LYS A 30 -14.62 -8.86 6.87
N SER A 31 -14.50 -10.09 7.39
CA SER A 31 -14.01 -10.33 8.76
C SER A 31 -12.52 -9.96 8.94
N VAL A 32 -11.77 -9.85 7.84
CA VAL A 32 -10.31 -9.67 7.85
C VAL A 32 -9.83 -8.44 7.09
N GLY A 33 -10.76 -7.63 6.57
CA GLY A 33 -10.42 -6.43 5.84
C GLY A 33 -11.55 -5.87 4.98
N LYS A 34 -11.20 -4.88 4.17
CA LYS A 34 -12.12 -4.23 3.24
C LYS A 34 -12.12 -4.96 1.89
N VAL A 35 -13.32 -5.38 1.48
CA VAL A 35 -13.54 -6.14 0.25
C VAL A 35 -13.98 -5.21 -0.89
N TYR A 36 -13.34 -5.35 -2.04
CA TYR A 36 -13.60 -4.59 -3.25
C TYR A 36 -13.98 -5.54 -4.38
N LEU A 37 -15.11 -5.29 -5.04
CA LEU A 37 -15.45 -5.96 -6.29
C LEU A 37 -14.80 -5.17 -7.43
N VAL A 38 -13.98 -5.84 -8.23
CA VAL A 38 -13.18 -5.23 -9.31
C VAL A 38 -13.26 -6.08 -10.58
N GLU A 39 -12.82 -5.52 -11.69
CA GLU A 39 -12.64 -6.26 -12.94
C GLU A 39 -11.40 -7.18 -12.84
N GLU A 40 -11.46 -8.34 -13.49
CA GLU A 40 -10.39 -9.36 -13.45
C GLU A 40 -9.05 -8.83 -13.98
N ASP A 41 -9.07 -7.97 -14.99
CA ASP A 41 -7.88 -7.39 -15.60
C ASP A 41 -7.08 -6.45 -14.66
N MET A 42 -7.69 -6.02 -13.56
CA MET A 42 -7.05 -5.22 -12.52
C MET A 42 -6.29 -6.07 -11.49
N MET A 43 -6.50 -7.39 -11.45
CA MET A 43 -6.03 -8.25 -10.36
C MET A 43 -4.50 -8.29 -10.23
N ASP A 44 -3.76 -8.29 -11.34
CA ASP A 44 -2.29 -8.24 -11.31
C ASP A 44 -1.76 -6.94 -10.71
N ALA A 45 -2.36 -5.80 -11.09
CA ALA A 45 -1.98 -4.49 -10.58
C ALA A 45 -2.34 -4.35 -9.10
N ILE A 46 -3.50 -4.87 -8.68
CA ILE A 46 -3.91 -4.89 -7.27
C ILE A 46 -2.99 -5.79 -6.44
N THR A 47 -2.57 -6.93 -6.99
CA THR A 47 -1.60 -7.82 -6.34
C THR A 47 -0.28 -7.10 -6.12
N ALA A 48 0.24 -6.43 -7.15
CA ALA A 48 1.46 -5.63 -7.04
C ALA A 48 1.35 -4.46 -6.05
N LEU A 49 0.21 -3.77 -6.03
CA LEU A 49 0.01 -2.60 -5.17
C LEU A 49 -0.28 -2.99 -3.72
N SER A 50 -1.25 -3.87 -3.48
CA SER A 50 -1.80 -4.16 -2.14
C SER A 50 -1.41 -5.53 -1.59
N GLY A 51 -1.13 -6.50 -2.45
CA GLY A 51 -0.59 -7.80 -2.05
C GLY A 51 0.89 -7.69 -1.66
N SER A 52 1.70 -7.03 -2.50
CA SER A 52 3.11 -6.76 -2.24
C SER A 52 3.35 -5.48 -1.44
N GLY A 53 2.41 -4.52 -1.46
CA GLY A 53 2.48 -3.25 -0.74
C GLY A 53 2.95 -3.33 0.71
N PRO A 54 2.45 -4.26 1.53
CA PRO A 54 2.91 -4.43 2.91
C PRO A 54 4.42 -4.65 3.04
N ALA A 55 5.05 -5.34 2.08
CA ALA A 55 6.51 -5.52 2.10
C ALA A 55 7.25 -4.19 1.86
N TYR A 56 6.74 -3.35 0.94
CA TYR A 56 7.30 -2.03 0.66
C TYR A 56 7.19 -1.11 1.88
N GLU A 57 6.04 -1.11 2.53
CA GLU A 57 5.78 -0.23 3.67
C GLU A 57 6.49 -0.70 4.95
N ILE A 58 6.66 -2.00 5.17
CA ILE A 58 7.53 -2.51 6.24
C ILE A 58 8.98 -2.07 6.01
N GLY A 59 9.49 -2.17 4.78
CA GLY A 59 10.82 -1.65 4.43
C GLY A 59 10.93 -0.13 4.62
N ARG A 60 9.84 0.63 4.38
CA ARG A 60 9.80 2.08 4.66
C ARG A 60 9.86 2.37 6.16
N VAL A 61 9.15 1.60 6.98
CA VAL A 61 9.22 1.73 8.46
C VAL A 61 10.64 1.44 8.95
N GLU A 62 11.28 0.38 8.43
CA GLU A 62 12.67 0.04 8.75
C GLU A 62 13.62 1.18 8.38
N ALA A 63 13.53 1.70 7.15
CA ALA A 63 14.38 2.79 6.68
C ALA A 63 14.20 4.10 7.49
N LEU A 64 12.96 4.45 7.86
CA LEU A 64 12.69 5.60 8.72
C LEU A 64 13.22 5.37 10.14
N SER A 65 13.08 4.15 10.67
CA SER A 65 13.63 3.78 11.97
C SER A 65 15.15 3.90 11.98
N ASP A 66 15.83 3.43 10.93
CA ASP A 66 17.28 3.60 10.76
C ASP A 66 17.68 5.08 10.71
N GLY A 67 16.90 5.91 10.01
CA GLY A 67 17.09 7.36 9.98
C GLY A 67 17.01 7.99 11.38
N GLY A 68 16.05 7.58 12.20
CA GLY A 68 15.95 8.07 13.58
C GLY A 68 17.11 7.61 14.47
N VAL A 69 17.56 6.36 14.32
CA VAL A 69 18.75 5.85 15.04
C VAL A 69 20.02 6.57 14.63
N LEU A 70 20.18 6.85 13.32
CA LEU A 70 21.30 7.64 12.80
C LEU A 70 21.36 9.04 13.44
N MET A 71 20.21 9.60 13.81
CA MET A 71 20.09 10.88 14.50
C MET A 71 20.09 10.77 16.04
N GLY A 72 20.36 9.59 16.59
CA GLY A 72 20.56 9.37 18.03
C GLY A 72 19.33 8.88 18.80
N LEU A 73 18.23 8.49 18.13
CA LEU A 73 17.10 7.87 18.83
C LEU A 73 17.39 6.42 19.21
N PRO A 74 16.89 5.93 20.35
CA PRO A 74 16.86 4.50 20.64
C PRO A 74 16.09 3.73 19.57
N ARG A 75 16.57 2.53 19.20
CA ARG A 75 15.98 1.70 18.14
C ARG A 75 14.48 1.45 18.36
N GLU A 76 14.10 1.02 19.55
CA GLU A 76 12.71 0.67 19.86
C GLU A 76 11.78 1.87 19.64
N LEU A 77 12.19 3.05 20.16
CA LEU A 77 11.45 4.30 20.00
C LEU A 77 11.36 4.73 18.53
N SER A 78 12.47 4.63 17.80
CA SER A 78 12.54 4.98 16.38
C SER A 78 11.60 4.13 15.53
N THR A 79 11.57 2.82 15.77
CA THR A 79 10.67 1.89 15.07
C THR A 79 9.21 2.18 15.38
N GLU A 80 8.86 2.41 16.64
CA GLU A 80 7.49 2.75 17.02
C GLU A 80 7.05 4.06 16.34
N PHE A 81 7.90 5.09 16.38
CA PHE A 81 7.58 6.39 15.79
C PHE A 81 7.40 6.31 14.28
N ALA A 82 8.26 5.56 13.59
CA ALA A 82 8.15 5.33 12.15
C ALA A 82 6.82 4.62 11.79
N ALA A 83 6.48 3.54 12.50
CA ALA A 83 5.25 2.79 12.27
C ALA A 83 3.99 3.63 12.54
N ARG A 84 3.97 4.37 13.65
CA ARG A 84 2.86 5.27 14.03
C ARG A 84 2.68 6.41 13.04
N THR A 85 3.79 6.99 12.56
CA THR A 85 3.78 8.08 11.58
C THR A 85 3.14 7.60 10.27
N LEU A 86 3.56 6.43 9.79
CA LEU A 86 3.03 5.87 8.55
C LEU A 86 1.54 5.53 8.67
N LEU A 87 1.14 4.90 9.79
CA LEU A 87 -0.27 4.63 10.09
C LEU A 87 -1.12 5.91 10.11
N GLY A 88 -0.64 6.95 10.81
CA GLY A 88 -1.33 8.24 10.90
C GLY A 88 -1.49 8.91 9.54
N ALA A 89 -0.43 8.94 8.73
CA ALA A 89 -0.47 9.49 7.38
C ALA A 89 -1.46 8.76 6.48
N SER A 90 -1.47 7.42 6.49
CA SER A 90 -2.44 6.63 5.74
C SER A 90 -3.88 6.87 6.19
N ARG A 91 -4.13 6.97 7.51
CA ARG A 91 -5.45 7.31 8.05
C ARG A 91 -5.91 8.69 7.64
N MET A 92 -5.03 9.69 7.62
CA MET A 92 -5.39 11.03 7.14
C MET A 92 -5.94 10.99 5.71
N VAL A 93 -5.31 10.22 4.81
CA VAL A 93 -5.80 10.05 3.44
C VAL A 93 -7.18 9.39 3.41
N LEU A 94 -7.35 8.28 4.14
CA LEU A 94 -8.58 7.50 4.11
C LEU A 94 -9.78 8.20 4.78
N GLU A 95 -9.55 8.88 5.89
CA GLU A 95 -10.62 9.48 6.71
C GLU A 95 -11.01 10.87 6.22
N THR A 96 -10.05 11.68 5.76
CA THR A 96 -10.35 13.04 5.27
C THR A 96 -10.76 13.06 3.80
N GLN A 97 -10.38 12.02 3.03
CA GLN A 97 -10.56 11.93 1.57
C GLN A 97 -9.97 13.12 0.80
N LYS A 98 -9.07 13.88 1.42
CA LYS A 98 -8.33 14.96 0.78
C LYS A 98 -7.27 14.41 -0.17
N HIS A 99 -6.92 15.20 -1.17
CA HIS A 99 -5.83 14.85 -2.07
C HIS A 99 -4.51 14.70 -1.28
N PRO A 100 -3.69 13.65 -1.48
CA PRO A 100 -2.45 13.46 -0.72
C PRO A 100 -1.48 14.64 -0.83
N GLY A 101 -1.47 15.34 -1.99
CA GLY A 101 -0.69 16.56 -2.16
C GLY A 101 -1.12 17.68 -1.21
N GLU A 102 -2.42 17.86 -0.99
CA GLU A 102 -2.95 18.86 -0.05
C GLU A 102 -2.57 18.49 1.39
N LEU A 103 -2.75 17.22 1.79
CA LEU A 103 -2.38 16.75 3.13
C LEU A 103 -0.88 16.92 3.40
N LYS A 104 -0.04 16.65 2.40
CA LYS A 104 1.41 16.88 2.47
C LYS A 104 1.72 18.37 2.63
N ASP A 105 1.04 19.25 1.90
CA ASP A 105 1.24 20.70 2.03
C ASP A 105 0.77 21.21 3.41
N MET A 106 -0.32 20.68 3.97
CA MET A 106 -0.82 21.02 5.31
C MET A 106 0.18 20.74 6.44
N VAL A 107 1.09 19.77 6.27
CA VAL A 107 2.13 19.42 7.25
C VAL A 107 3.51 19.97 6.89
N THR A 108 3.59 20.84 5.88
CA THR A 108 4.86 21.37 5.36
C THR A 108 4.91 22.90 5.51
N SER A 109 5.61 23.38 6.55
CA SER A 109 5.81 24.80 6.75
C SER A 109 6.91 25.38 5.85
N PRO A 110 6.82 26.64 5.40
CA PRO A 110 7.88 27.30 4.65
C PRO A 110 9.22 27.27 5.39
N GLY A 111 10.28 26.78 4.73
CA GLY A 111 11.63 26.66 5.31
C GLY A 111 11.78 25.66 6.46
N GLY A 112 10.73 24.90 6.80
CA GLY A 112 10.73 23.94 7.90
C GLY A 112 11.48 22.63 7.63
N THR A 113 11.48 21.75 8.62
CA THR A 113 12.15 20.43 8.54
C THR A 113 11.50 19.52 7.49
N ALA A 114 10.16 19.54 7.37
CA ALA A 114 9.43 18.73 6.41
C ALA A 114 9.82 19.03 4.96
N ILE A 115 9.91 20.30 4.57
CA ILE A 115 10.26 20.66 3.19
C ILE A 115 11.70 20.26 2.84
N LYS A 116 12.62 20.30 3.81
CA LYS A 116 14.00 19.79 3.63
C LYS A 116 14.08 18.28 3.52
N GLY A 117 13.25 17.55 4.27
CA GLY A 117 13.08 16.12 4.07
C GLY A 117 12.53 15.80 2.66
N ILE A 118 11.46 16.49 2.25
CA ILE A 118 10.86 16.33 0.92
C ILE A 118 11.87 16.62 -0.19
N GLU A 119 12.65 17.70 -0.09
CA GLU A 119 13.72 18.03 -1.05
C GLU A 119 14.67 16.84 -1.29
N VAL A 120 15.10 16.18 -0.21
CA VAL A 120 15.96 14.98 -0.32
C VAL A 120 15.21 13.83 -0.97
N LEU A 121 13.98 13.52 -0.54
CA LEU A 121 13.18 12.43 -1.09
C LEU A 121 12.93 12.58 -2.60
N GLU A 122 12.64 13.80 -3.06
CA GLU A 122 12.45 14.10 -4.47
C GLU A 122 13.78 13.99 -5.24
N SER A 123 14.89 14.51 -4.68
CA SER A 123 16.22 14.40 -5.32
C SER A 123 16.71 12.96 -5.49
N ARG A 124 16.20 12.04 -4.65
CA ARG A 124 16.48 10.60 -4.70
C ARG A 124 15.43 9.80 -5.47
N GLY A 125 14.42 10.48 -6.04
CA GLY A 125 13.43 9.85 -6.91
C GLY A 125 12.44 8.93 -6.19
N LEU A 126 12.10 9.20 -4.92
CA LEU A 126 11.23 8.33 -4.12
C LEU A 126 9.94 7.94 -4.88
N ARG A 127 9.26 8.91 -5.49
CA ARG A 127 8.00 8.65 -6.22
C ARG A 127 8.21 7.70 -7.39
N GLY A 128 9.27 7.93 -8.17
CA GLY A 128 9.63 7.10 -9.31
C GLY A 128 9.89 5.65 -8.89
N ILE A 129 10.72 5.45 -7.86
CA ILE A 129 11.05 4.11 -7.36
C ILE A 129 9.82 3.32 -6.91
N LEU A 130 8.85 3.97 -6.24
CA LEU A 130 7.62 3.28 -5.81
C LEU A 130 6.72 2.92 -7.00
N MET A 131 6.61 3.83 -7.97
CA MET A 131 5.84 3.57 -9.19
C MET A 131 6.45 2.40 -9.98
N ASP A 132 7.78 2.38 -10.10
CA ASP A 132 8.51 1.30 -10.77
C ASP A 132 8.36 -0.02 -10.02
N ALA A 133 8.44 -0.02 -8.68
CA ALA A 133 8.22 -1.23 -7.88
C ALA A 133 6.84 -1.87 -8.14
N VAL A 134 5.77 -1.06 -8.18
CA VAL A 134 4.42 -1.54 -8.49
C VAL A 134 4.34 -2.03 -9.94
N LYS A 135 4.92 -1.29 -10.88
CA LYS A 135 4.94 -1.67 -12.30
C LYS A 135 5.63 -3.01 -12.52
N GLU A 136 6.85 -3.18 -12.01
CA GLU A 136 7.64 -4.40 -12.20
C GLU A 136 7.01 -5.60 -11.47
N ALA A 137 6.44 -5.39 -10.28
CA ALA A 137 5.67 -6.44 -9.60
C ALA A 137 4.40 -6.83 -10.37
N THR A 138 3.76 -5.89 -11.07
CA THR A 138 2.60 -6.17 -11.93
C THR A 138 3.01 -7.04 -13.12
N ILE A 139 4.13 -6.70 -13.78
CA ILE A 139 4.69 -7.48 -14.89
C ILE A 139 5.01 -8.90 -14.41
N ARG A 140 5.65 -9.03 -13.24
CA ARG A 140 5.96 -10.33 -12.66
C ARG A 140 4.71 -11.16 -12.35
N SER A 141 3.65 -10.54 -11.83
CA SER A 141 2.37 -11.22 -11.59
C SER A 141 1.80 -11.81 -12.88
N LYS A 142 1.82 -11.03 -13.97
CA LYS A 142 1.37 -11.48 -15.30
C LYS A 142 2.18 -12.65 -15.83
N GLU A 143 3.51 -12.59 -15.75
CA GLU A 143 4.40 -13.68 -16.16
C GLU A 143 4.06 -14.99 -15.42
N LEU A 144 3.85 -14.92 -14.10
CA LEU A 144 3.50 -16.08 -13.29
C LEU A 144 2.15 -16.68 -13.69
N ASN A 145 1.17 -15.85 -14.05
CA ASN A 145 -0.12 -16.31 -14.53
C ASN A 145 -0.01 -16.99 -15.90
N SER A 146 0.78 -16.45 -16.82
CA SER A 146 1.04 -17.07 -18.12
C SER A 146 1.80 -18.40 -18.01
N GLN A 147 2.73 -18.53 -17.06
CA GLN A 147 3.48 -19.77 -16.82
C GLN A 147 2.64 -20.90 -16.22
N ARG A 148 1.54 -20.55 -15.54
CA ARG A 148 0.62 -21.53 -14.92
C ARG A 148 -0.30 -22.22 -15.90
N GLY A 149 -0.23 -21.90 -17.20
CA GLY A 149 -1.02 -22.58 -18.24
C GLY A 149 -2.53 -22.42 -18.08
N VAL A 150 -2.97 -21.29 -17.53
CA VAL A 150 -4.39 -20.95 -17.54
C VAL A 150 -4.67 -20.27 -18.86
N ASP A 151 -4.93 -21.07 -19.89
CA ASP A 151 -5.65 -20.59 -21.07
C ASP A 151 -6.98 -20.02 -20.58
N VAL A 152 -7.16 -18.72 -20.76
CA VAL A 152 -8.38 -18.02 -20.41
C VAL A 152 -9.36 -18.25 -21.55
N ASP A 153 -10.08 -19.36 -21.49
CA ASP A 153 -11.37 -19.55 -22.17
C ASP A 153 -12.51 -18.82 -21.42
#